data_AF-A0A168N4L0-F1
#
_entry.id   AF-A0A168N4L0-F1
#
_cell.length_a   1.000
_cell.length_b   1.000
_cell.length_c   1.000
_cell.angle_alpha   90.00
_cell.angle_beta   90.00
_cell.angle_gamma   90.00
#
_symmetry.space_group_name_H-M   'P 1'
#
loop_
_entity.id
_entity.type
_entity.pdbx_description
1 polymer ?
#
loop_
_entity_poly.entity_id
_entity_poly.type
_entity_poly.pdbx_seq_one_letter_code
_entity_poly.pdbx_strand_id
1 'polypeptide(L)'
;MMHSKEYPPMMRRLHIGNYILNKLACGGIAFLLLNLITVVMNDYTSSPILPISLEQWVYGIFMMASIVSDAVCALVAPFSRTKSIFLISTWGYIVGFFVVVNGGESPWFSGIVGLGTMLLFYFGRTVLRRHSLTTLVLAWFIPVICLSI
;
A
#
# COMPACT_ATOMS: atom_id res chain seq x y z
N MET A 1 -27.94 14.85 -19.67
CA MET A 1 -27.87 15.63 -18.42
C MET A 1 -27.68 14.62 -17.29
N MET A 2 -26.44 14.40 -16.85
CA MET A 2 -26.12 13.40 -15.83
C MET A 2 -26.42 14.01 -14.46
N HIS A 3 -27.45 13.52 -13.78
CA HIS A 3 -27.75 13.88 -12.39
C HIS A 3 -26.55 13.49 -11.52
N SER A 4 -25.69 14.44 -11.16
CA SER A 4 -24.76 14.26 -10.05
C SER A 4 -25.60 14.06 -8.79
N LYS A 5 -25.65 12.84 -8.27
CA LYS A 5 -26.21 12.58 -6.94
C LYS A 5 -25.42 13.41 -5.93
N GLU A 6 -25.97 14.54 -5.51
CA GLU A 6 -25.43 15.34 -4.43
C GLU A 6 -25.65 14.57 -3.13
N TYR A 7 -24.64 13.83 -2.73
CA TYR A 7 -24.64 13.18 -1.42
C TYR A 7 -24.62 14.24 -0.32
N PRO A 8 -25.43 14.09 0.75
CA PRO A 8 -25.39 15.00 1.89
C PRO A 8 -23.97 15.03 2.49
N PRO A 9 -23.54 16.18 3.05
CA PRO A 9 -22.15 16.40 3.48
C PRO A 9 -21.66 15.35 4.48
N MET A 10 -22.55 14.83 5.34
CA MET A 10 -22.26 13.75 6.29
C MET A 10 -21.92 12.42 5.59
N MET A 11 -22.64 12.07 4.53
CA MET A 11 -22.41 10.84 3.76
C MET A 11 -21.08 10.92 3.00
N ARG A 12 -20.72 12.11 2.48
CA ARG A 12 -19.42 12.36 1.85
C ARG A 12 -18.26 12.15 2.84
N ARG A 13 -18.37 12.66 4.07
CA ARG A 13 -17.37 12.47 5.13
C ARG A 13 -17.23 11.00 5.53
N LEU A 14 -18.34 10.27 5.62
CA LEU A 14 -18.33 8.84 5.94
C LEU A 14 -17.64 8.01 4.84
N HIS A 15 -17.89 8.33 3.57
CA HIS A 15 -17.22 7.67 2.44
C HIS A 15 -15.71 7.92 2.42
N ILE A 16 -15.27 9.14 2.73
CA ILE A 16 -13.85 9.48 2.83
C ILE A 16 -13.20 8.75 4.01
N GLY A 17 -13.86 8.74 5.18
CA GLY A 17 -13.38 8.01 6.35
C GLY A 17 -13.20 6.52 6.07
N ASN A 18 -14.20 5.89 5.46
CA ASN A 18 -14.13 4.47 5.11
C ASN A 18 -13.04 4.17 4.07
N TYR A 19 -12.80 5.08 3.12
CA TYR A 19 -11.68 4.97 2.18
C TYR A 19 -10.33 5.00 2.89
N ILE A 20 -10.12 5.97 3.80
CA ILE A 20 -8.87 6.11 4.56
C ILE A 20 -8.65 4.88 5.45
N LEU A 21 -9.67 4.43 6.17
CA LEU A 21 -9.64 3.22 7.00
C LEU A 21 -9.25 1.98 6.19
N ASN A 22 -9.80 1.83 4.99
CA ASN A 22 -9.47 0.70 4.12
C ASN A 22 -8.02 0.76 3.60
N LYS A 23 -7.51 1.95 3.31
CA LYS A 23 -6.09 2.14 2.94
C LYS A 23 -5.16 1.84 4.11
N LEU A 24 -5.53 2.25 5.31
CA LEU A 24 -4.76 1.98 6.53
C LEU A 24 -4.71 0.48 6.84
N ALA A 25 -5.84 -0.22 6.73
CA ALA A 25 -5.93 -1.68 6.86
C ALA A 25 -5.01 -2.40 5.87
N CYS A 26 -5.03 -1.94 4.63
CA CYS A 26 -4.19 -2.48 3.58
C CYS A 26 -2.70 -2.26 3.87
N GLY A 27 -2.35 -1.07 4.39
CA GLY A 27 -1.00 -0.78 4.86
C GLY A 27 -0.57 -1.69 6.01
N GLY A 28 -1.46 -1.95 6.98
CA GLY A 28 -1.20 -2.92 8.06
C GLY A 28 -0.92 -4.32 7.54
N ILE A 29 -1.75 -4.85 6.63
CA ILE A 29 -1.51 -6.17 6.02
C ILE A 29 -0.17 -6.21 5.29
N ALA A 30 0.12 -5.19 4.49
CA ALA A 30 1.38 -5.10 3.76
C ALA A 30 2.58 -5.07 4.73
N PHE A 31 2.48 -4.29 5.81
CA PHE A 31 3.49 -4.22 6.86
C PHE A 31 3.72 -5.56 7.54
N LEU A 32 2.67 -6.26 7.97
CA LEU A 32 2.78 -7.57 8.62
C LEU A 32 3.42 -8.60 7.69
N LEU A 33 2.98 -8.66 6.43
CA LEU A 33 3.55 -9.58 5.44
C LEU A 33 5.02 -9.29 5.16
N LEU A 34 5.37 -8.01 4.98
CA LEU A 34 6.76 -7.62 4.79
C LEU A 34 7.61 -7.92 6.02
N ASN A 35 7.07 -7.70 7.23
CA ASN A 35 7.78 -8.03 8.46
C ASN A 35 8.00 -9.54 8.57
N LEU A 36 6.97 -10.36 8.29
CA LEU A 36 7.10 -11.81 8.27
C LEU A 36 8.16 -12.28 7.25
N ILE A 37 8.16 -11.70 6.04
CA ILE A 37 9.18 -11.98 5.03
C ILE A 37 10.56 -11.58 5.54
N THR A 38 10.68 -10.41 6.19
CA THR A 38 11.96 -9.91 6.70
C THR A 38 12.49 -10.81 7.82
N VAL A 39 11.64 -11.26 8.74
CA VAL A 39 11.98 -12.21 9.80
C VAL A 39 12.46 -13.54 9.21
N VAL A 40 11.70 -14.12 8.26
CA VAL A 40 12.09 -15.38 7.60
C VAL A 40 13.39 -15.25 6.81
N MET A 41 13.62 -14.10 6.17
CA MET A 41 14.82 -13.84 5.38
C MET A 41 16.04 -13.48 6.23
N ASN A 42 15.85 -12.93 7.44
CA ASN A 42 16.95 -12.59 8.35
C ASN A 42 17.78 -13.85 8.71
N ASP A 43 17.14 -15.01 8.78
CA ASP A 43 17.83 -16.30 8.95
C ASP A 43 18.78 -16.66 7.79
N TYR A 44 18.56 -16.09 6.59
CA TYR A 44 19.34 -16.36 5.39
C TYR A 44 20.31 -15.24 5.00
N THR A 45 20.10 -14.02 5.49
CA THR A 45 20.90 -12.84 5.11
C THR A 45 21.20 -11.96 6.32
N SER A 46 22.49 -11.77 6.59
CA SER A 46 23.00 -10.92 7.68
C SER A 46 22.96 -9.42 7.39
N SER A 47 22.48 -9.01 6.21
CA SER A 47 22.31 -7.61 5.82
C SER A 47 20.84 -7.21 5.77
N PRO A 48 20.49 -6.00 6.23
CA PRO A 48 19.12 -5.49 6.10
C PRO A 48 18.73 -5.42 4.63
N ILE A 49 17.58 -6.00 4.29
CA ILE A 49 17.05 -6.04 2.90
C ILE A 49 16.51 -4.67 2.47
N LEU A 50 16.22 -3.80 3.44
CA LEU A 50 15.64 -2.48 3.24
C LEU A 50 16.59 -1.42 3.85
N PRO A 51 16.89 -0.34 3.11
CA PRO A 51 17.79 0.72 3.58
C PRO A 51 17.17 1.67 4.61
N ILE A 52 15.85 1.60 4.80
CA ILE A 52 15.10 2.41 5.76
C ILE A 52 14.23 1.51 6.64
N SER A 53 13.72 2.05 7.76
CA SER A 53 12.82 1.30 8.62
C SER A 53 11.57 0.85 7.86
N LEU A 54 11.12 -0.37 8.16
CA LEU A 54 9.96 -0.99 7.52
C LEU A 54 8.71 -0.11 7.63
N GLU A 55 8.57 0.61 8.74
CA GLU A 55 7.46 1.54 9.00
C GLU A 55 7.48 2.73 8.03
N GLN A 56 8.64 3.36 7.86
CA GLN A 56 8.80 4.48 6.93
C GLN A 56 8.59 4.02 5.48
N TRP A 57 9.05 2.82 5.15
CA TRP A 57 8.80 2.21 3.84
C TRP A 57 7.30 2.06 3.56
N VAL A 58 6.57 1.39 4.46
CA VAL A 58 5.16 1.06 4.22
C VAL A 58 4.23 2.25 4.43
N TYR A 59 4.29 2.89 5.59
CA TYR A 59 3.37 3.96 5.96
C TYR A 59 3.80 5.34 5.44
N GLY A 60 5.10 5.60 5.37
CA GLY A 60 5.61 6.87 4.86
C GLY A 60 5.52 6.96 3.34
N ILE A 61 6.08 5.98 2.64
CA ILE A 61 6.30 6.05 1.20
C ILE A 61 5.20 5.32 0.43
N PHE A 62 5.01 4.02 0.68
CA PHE A 62 4.13 3.20 -0.15
C PHE A 62 2.65 3.48 0.06
N MET A 63 2.24 3.87 1.27
CA MET A 63 0.88 4.34 1.53
C MET A 63 0.57 5.60 0.72
N MET A 64 1.48 6.59 0.71
CA MET A 64 1.33 7.81 -0.08
C MET A 64 1.34 7.50 -1.59
N ALA A 65 2.27 6.66 -2.04
CA ALA A 65 2.32 6.21 -3.43
C ALA A 65 1.02 5.53 -3.85
N SER A 66 0.37 4.77 -2.95
CA SER A 66 -0.89 4.08 -3.20
C SER A 66 -2.08 5.05 -3.29
N ILE A 67 -2.05 6.14 -2.55
CA ILE A 67 -3.05 7.21 -2.65
C ILE A 67 -2.88 7.96 -3.97
N VAL A 68 -1.64 8.33 -4.32
CA VAL A 68 -1.33 9.01 -5.59
C VAL A 68 -1.73 8.14 -6.78
N SER A 69 -1.40 6.84 -6.75
CA SER A 69 -1.80 5.92 -7.81
C SER A 69 -3.32 5.82 -7.96
N ASP A 70 -4.07 5.79 -6.85
CA ASP A 70 -5.54 5.80 -6.91
C ASP A 70 -6.09 7.12 -7.47
N ALA A 71 -5.48 8.26 -7.14
CA ALA A 71 -5.86 9.56 -7.70
C ALA A 71 -5.58 9.63 -9.21
N VAL A 72 -4.42 9.15 -9.65
CA VAL A 72 -4.06 9.06 -11.07
C VAL A 72 -5.01 8.13 -11.81
N CYS A 73 -5.32 6.95 -11.25
CA CYS A 73 -6.31 6.03 -11.83
C CYS A 73 -7.75 6.59 -11.83
N ALA A 74 -8.08 7.53 -10.95
CA ALA A 74 -9.38 8.21 -10.97
C ALA A 74 -9.46 9.31 -12.03
N LEU A 75 -8.34 9.98 -12.31
CA LEU A 75 -8.24 11.03 -13.34
C LEU A 75 -8.13 10.45 -14.76
N VAL A 76 -7.45 9.33 -14.90
CA VAL A 76 -7.33 8.61 -16.17
C VAL A 76 -8.53 7.67 -16.29
N ALA A 77 -9.45 7.98 -17.22
CA ALA A 77 -10.70 7.26 -17.58
C ALA A 77 -10.64 5.72 -17.37
N PRO A 78 -11.76 4.98 -17.15
CA PRO A 78 -11.75 3.63 -16.57
C PRO A 78 -10.88 2.64 -17.37
N PHE A 79 -9.62 2.50 -16.94
CA PHE A 79 -8.70 1.53 -17.48
C PHE A 79 -9.25 0.13 -17.19
N SER A 80 -9.08 -0.79 -18.15
CA SER A 80 -9.39 -2.20 -17.89
C SER A 80 -8.55 -2.69 -16.72
N ARG A 81 -9.12 -3.59 -15.90
CA ARG A 81 -8.51 -4.07 -14.65
C ARG A 81 -7.04 -4.48 -14.82
N THR A 82 -6.72 -5.09 -15.96
CA THR A 82 -5.37 -5.51 -16.34
C THR A 82 -4.41 -4.32 -16.47
N LYS A 83 -4.82 -3.25 -17.16
CA LYS A 83 -3.97 -2.08 -17.38
C LYS A 83 -3.73 -1.29 -16.09
N SER A 84 -4.71 -1.25 -15.18
CA SER A 84 -4.52 -0.66 -13.84
C SER A 84 -3.49 -1.43 -13.00
N ILE A 85 -3.46 -2.76 -13.10
CA ILE A 85 -2.45 -3.60 -12.41
C ILE A 85 -1.06 -3.29 -12.97
N PHE A 86 -0.91 -3.17 -14.29
CA PHE A 86 0.36 -2.77 -14.90
C PHE A 86 0.81 -1.39 -14.42
N LEU A 87 -0.08 -0.39 -14.42
CA LEU A 87 0.24 0.95 -13.93
C LEU A 87 0.68 0.96 -12.46
N ILE A 88 -0.04 0.25 -11.59
CA ILE A 88 0.29 0.14 -10.17
C ILE A 88 1.63 -0.58 -9.95
N SER A 89 1.89 -1.64 -10.71
CA SER A 89 3.13 -2.42 -10.59
C SER A 89 4.34 -1.60 -11.05
N THR A 90 4.22 -0.92 -12.20
CA THR A 90 5.26 -0.02 -12.71
C THR A 90 5.49 1.14 -11.76
N TRP A 91 4.43 1.72 -11.20
CA TRP A 91 4.54 2.79 -10.21
C TRP A 91 5.25 2.33 -8.94
N GLY A 92 4.90 1.15 -8.41
CA GLY A 92 5.57 0.55 -7.26
C GLY A 92 7.06 0.30 -7.50
N TYR A 93 7.42 -0.20 -8.68
CA TYR A 93 8.81 -0.39 -9.08
C TYR A 93 9.57 0.93 -9.14
N ILE A 94 9.01 1.96 -9.80
CA ILE A 94 9.64 3.28 -9.93
C ILE A 94 9.88 3.89 -8.56
N VAL A 95 8.87 3.86 -7.68
CA VAL A 95 8.99 4.41 -6.33
C VAL A 95 10.05 3.65 -5.53
N GLY A 96 10.03 2.31 -5.53
CA GLY A 96 11.04 1.51 -4.84
C GLY A 96 12.46 1.74 -5.36
N PHE A 97 12.61 1.86 -6.68
CA PHE A 97 13.89 2.17 -7.32
C PHE A 97 14.40 3.55 -6.89
N PHE A 98 13.55 4.59 -6.92
CA PHE A 98 13.95 5.96 -6.62
C PHE A 98 14.33 6.19 -5.15
N VAL A 99 13.70 5.45 -4.23
CA VAL A 99 14.03 5.53 -2.79
C VAL A 99 15.47 5.10 -2.52
N VAL A 100 15.99 4.14 -3.29
CA VAL A 100 17.28 3.48 -3.00
C VAL A 100 18.39 3.88 -3.95
N VAL A 101 18.07 4.42 -5.12
CA VAL A 101 19.05 5.07 -6.02
C VAL A 101 19.90 6.12 -5.29
N ASN A 102 19.33 6.81 -4.29
CA ASN A 102 20.07 7.79 -3.49
C ASN A 102 20.86 7.18 -2.32
N GLY A 103 20.63 5.91 -1.98
CA GLY A 103 21.18 5.23 -0.80
C GLY A 103 22.37 4.29 -1.07
N GLY A 104 22.78 4.11 -2.34
CA GLY A 104 23.98 3.33 -2.70
C GLY A 104 23.83 1.80 -2.65
N GLU A 105 22.69 1.28 -2.22
CA GLU A 105 22.37 -0.17 -2.29
C GLU A 105 21.84 -0.58 -3.67
N SER A 106 21.75 -1.90 -3.92
CA SER A 106 21.30 -2.42 -5.22
C SER A 106 19.88 -1.96 -5.56
N PRO A 107 19.70 -1.01 -6.50
CA PRO A 107 18.42 -0.35 -6.72
C PRO A 107 17.40 -1.30 -7.39
N TRP A 108 17.88 -2.37 -8.01
CA TRP A 108 17.07 -3.40 -8.65
C TRP A 108 16.28 -4.25 -7.64
N PHE A 109 16.93 -4.67 -6.55
CA PHE A 109 16.25 -5.42 -5.49
C PHE A 109 15.17 -4.58 -4.81
N SER A 110 15.49 -3.32 -4.53
CA SER A 110 14.55 -2.36 -3.97
C SER A 110 13.32 -2.14 -4.88
N GLY A 111 13.53 -2.03 -6.20
CA GLY A 111 12.45 -1.95 -7.17
C GLY A 111 11.52 -3.16 -7.13
N ILE A 112 12.07 -4.38 -7.00
CA ILE A 112 11.27 -5.61 -6.88
C ILE A 112 10.47 -5.62 -5.57
N VAL A 113 11.09 -5.26 -4.45
CA VAL A 113 10.42 -5.15 -3.16
C VAL A 113 9.29 -4.11 -3.23
N GLY A 114 9.55 -2.96 -3.86
CA GLY A 114 8.56 -1.90 -4.09
C GLY A 114 7.40 -2.29 -5.02
N LEU A 115 7.67 -3.10 -6.04
CA LEU A 115 6.62 -3.70 -6.85
C LEU A 115 5.76 -4.64 -6.01
N GLY A 116 6.39 -5.50 -5.21
CA GLY A 116 5.72 -6.44 -4.32
C GLY A 116 4.85 -5.75 -3.27
N THR A 117 5.34 -4.68 -2.65
CA THR A 117 4.56 -3.87 -1.70
C THR A 117 3.34 -3.26 -2.37
N MET A 118 3.48 -2.68 -3.57
CA MET A 118 2.31 -2.15 -4.30
C MET A 118 1.29 -3.21 -4.67
N LEU A 119 1.75 -4.39 -5.08
CA LEU A 119 0.88 -5.52 -5.37
C LEU A 119 0.11 -5.97 -4.12
N LEU A 120 0.78 -6.01 -2.97
CA LEU A 120 0.16 -6.28 -1.67
C LEU A 120 -0.92 -5.24 -1.35
N PHE A 121 -0.63 -3.96 -1.57
CA PHE A 121 -1.62 -2.89 -1.39
C PHE A 121 -2.83 -3.03 -2.34
N TYR A 122 -2.61 -3.48 -3.57
CA TYR A 122 -3.68 -3.76 -4.51
C TYR A 122 -4.50 -4.98 -4.09
N PHE A 123 -3.84 -6.07 -3.71
CA PHE A 123 -4.47 -7.32 -3.32
C PHE A 123 -5.27 -7.16 -2.03
N GLY A 124 -4.67 -6.54 -1.00
CA GLY A 124 -5.34 -6.21 0.26
C GLY A 124 -6.60 -5.39 0.00
N ARG A 125 -6.54 -4.38 -0.87
CA ARG A 125 -7.73 -3.61 -1.25
C ARG A 125 -8.81 -4.48 -1.88
N THR A 126 -8.46 -5.45 -2.74
CA THR A 126 -9.45 -6.34 -3.37
C THR A 126 -10.10 -7.32 -2.40
N VAL A 127 -9.34 -7.82 -1.41
CA VAL A 127 -9.83 -8.74 -0.38
C VAL A 127 -10.67 -8.00 0.66
N LEU A 128 -10.16 -6.86 1.17
CA LEU A 128 -10.80 -6.05 2.20
C LEU A 128 -12.09 -5.36 1.71
N ARG A 129 -12.22 -5.09 0.40
CA ARG A 129 -13.47 -4.54 -0.16
C ARG A 129 -14.68 -5.42 0.09
N ARG A 130 -14.49 -6.72 0.35
CA ARG A 130 -15.57 -7.67 0.61
C ARG A 130 -16.01 -7.70 2.08
N HIS A 131 -15.21 -7.21 3.02
CA HIS A 131 -15.50 -7.33 4.47
C HIS A 131 -15.11 -6.06 5.24
N SER A 132 -16.07 -5.13 5.42
CA SER A 132 -15.84 -3.81 6.03
C SER A 132 -15.39 -3.83 7.50
N LEU A 133 -15.79 -4.85 8.28
CA LEU A 133 -15.48 -4.92 9.72
C LEU A 133 -14.09 -5.51 9.99
N THR A 134 -13.66 -6.52 9.22
CA THR A 134 -12.30 -7.06 9.31
C THR A 134 -11.25 -6.02 8.93
N THR A 135 -11.58 -5.13 7.99
CA THR A 135 -10.73 -4.01 7.60
C THR A 135 -10.42 -3.08 8.77
N LEU A 136 -11.41 -2.76 9.58
CA LEU A 136 -11.25 -1.88 10.72
C LEU A 136 -10.45 -2.54 11.85
N VAL A 137 -10.66 -3.84 12.08
CA VAL A 137 -9.90 -4.63 13.05
C VAL A 137 -8.44 -4.75 12.61
N LEU A 138 -8.15 -5.09 11.35
CA LEU A 138 -6.78 -5.21 10.83
C LEU A 138 -6.04 -3.86 10.77
N ALA A 139 -6.74 -2.76 10.46
CA ALA A 139 -6.15 -1.41 10.45
C ALA A 139 -5.61 -0.97 11.81
N TRP A 140 -6.21 -1.47 12.89
CA TRP A 140 -5.89 -1.04 14.24
C TRP A 140 -5.02 -2.07 14.97
N PHE A 141 -5.35 -3.35 14.88
CA PHE A 141 -4.61 -4.39 15.60
C PHE A 141 -3.21 -4.62 15.05
N ILE A 142 -3.03 -4.57 13.73
CA ILE A 142 -1.73 -4.94 13.12
C ILE A 142 -0.61 -3.95 13.47
N PRO A 143 -0.77 -2.62 13.26
CA PRO A 143 0.27 -1.68 13.67
C PRO A 143 0.52 -1.70 15.19
N VAL A 144 -0.51 -1.92 16.01
CA VAL A 144 -0.38 -1.96 17.48
C VAL A 144 0.36 -3.21 17.96
N ILE A 145 0.03 -4.39 17.42
CA ILE A 145 0.75 -5.63 17.75
C ILE A 145 2.21 -5.55 17.30
N CYS A 146 2.44 -4.98 16.12
CA CYS A 146 3.77 -4.94 15.53
C CYS A 146 4.68 -3.87 16.16
N LEU A 147 4.13 -2.82 16.78
CA LEU A 147 4.87 -1.88 17.64
C LEU A 147 5.17 -2.45 19.05
N SER A 148 4.49 -3.52 19.45
CA SER A 148 4.66 -4.16 20.76
C SER A 148 5.64 -5.35 20.74
N ILE A 149 6.24 -5.62 19.59
CA ILE A 149 7.29 -6.64 19.35
C ILE A 149 8.57 -5.91 19.00
#